data_AF-A0A7K3Y3U0-F1
#
_entry.id   AF-A0A7K3Y3U0-F1
#
_cell.length_a   1.000
_cell.length_b   1.000
_cell.length_c   1.000
_cell.angle_alpha   90.00
_cell.angle_beta   90.00
_cell.angle_gamma   90.00
#
_symmetry.space_group_name_H-M   'P 1'
#
loop_
_entity.id
_entity.type
_entity.pdbx_description
1 polymer ?
#
loop_
_entity_poly.entity_id
_entity_poly.type
_entity_poly.pdbx_seq_one_letter_code
_entity_poly.pdbx_strand_id
1 'polypeptide(L)'
;MKVVLVGFRGTGKTAVGRILADRLEVPFYDTDALIERRMGMRIPEIFRRYGEVEFRILEREVIASLRDAKGVISTGGGAVSDPANVADLRWHGTVVLLTAAPAVILDRIAGSDRPGLTDLSPAEEVQALLAARQEAYIGAADVCIDTGRYTPEEVADLVLQGAGISGEERVERNTLLERFGLADLRGMIDRDPDLRVCAIAGNPCAHSKSPLLYNRLFAHFGMNYHYTRFEWPDAETIVRLASLLPTKGFAVTIPFKADVMRSIDEIDDHAAAIGAVNTVVRCGDRMYGYNTDWLGVRTPLLHRQGARAVVLGAGGAAAA
;
A
#
# COMPACT_ATOMS: atom_id res chain seq x y z
N MET A 1 7.92 17.11 -8.11
CA MET A 1 6.95 16.08 -7.68
C MET A 1 7.34 14.75 -8.31
N LYS A 2 7.16 13.63 -7.60
CA LYS A 2 7.34 12.28 -8.12
C LYS A 2 6.06 11.48 -7.82
N VAL A 3 5.39 11.02 -8.85
CA VAL A 3 4.17 10.20 -8.75
C VAL A 3 4.46 8.85 -9.35
N VAL A 4 4.24 7.78 -8.61
CA VAL A 4 4.49 6.41 -9.06
C VAL A 4 3.16 5.68 -9.22
N LEU A 5 2.84 5.26 -10.43
CA LEU A 5 1.66 4.46 -10.74
C LEU A 5 2.02 2.98 -10.69
N VAL A 6 1.39 2.26 -9.75
CA VAL A 6 1.54 0.81 -9.56
C VAL A 6 0.18 0.13 -9.75
N GLY A 7 0.20 -1.20 -9.91
CA GLY A 7 -1.01 -2.01 -10.09
C GLY A 7 -0.90 -3.00 -11.22
N PHE A 8 -1.92 -3.85 -11.33
CA PHE A 8 -1.92 -4.94 -12.30
C PHE A 8 -1.95 -4.45 -13.75
N ARG A 9 -1.60 -5.30 -14.72
CA ARG A 9 -1.78 -4.95 -16.15
C ARG A 9 -3.25 -4.66 -16.43
N GLY A 10 -3.56 -3.77 -17.38
CA GLY A 10 -4.95 -3.41 -17.70
C GLY A 10 -5.61 -2.43 -16.72
N THR A 11 -4.93 -1.96 -15.68
CA THR A 11 -5.48 -0.92 -14.77
C THR A 11 -5.28 0.52 -15.26
N GLY A 12 -4.76 0.72 -16.47
CA GLY A 12 -4.67 2.05 -17.09
C GLY A 12 -3.41 2.88 -16.76
N LYS A 13 -2.42 2.34 -16.04
CA LYS A 13 -1.19 3.06 -15.62
C LYS A 13 -0.53 3.91 -16.70
N THR A 14 -0.26 3.35 -17.89
CA THR A 14 0.40 4.10 -18.97
C THR A 14 -0.47 5.25 -19.51
N ALA A 15 -1.79 5.04 -19.62
CA ALA A 15 -2.71 6.08 -20.11
C ALA A 15 -2.84 7.22 -19.09
N VAL A 16 -3.15 6.88 -17.85
CA VAL A 16 -3.24 7.83 -16.73
C VAL A 16 -1.92 8.56 -16.53
N GLY A 17 -0.80 7.84 -16.61
CA GLY A 17 0.52 8.41 -16.37
C GLY A 17 0.96 9.45 -17.40
N ARG A 18 0.61 9.26 -18.68
CA ARG A 18 0.85 10.27 -19.72
C ARG A 18 0.01 11.53 -19.48
N ILE A 19 -1.28 11.37 -19.20
CA ILE A 19 -2.18 12.49 -18.91
C ILE A 19 -1.68 13.28 -17.69
N LEU A 20 -1.28 12.58 -16.62
CA LEU A 20 -0.71 13.23 -15.44
C LEU A 20 0.59 13.98 -15.75
N ALA A 21 1.49 13.36 -16.51
CA ALA A 21 2.76 13.98 -16.88
C ALA A 21 2.55 15.25 -17.71
N ASP A 22 1.63 15.20 -18.68
CA ASP A 22 1.27 16.33 -19.53
C ASP A 22 0.65 17.48 -18.71
N ARG A 23 -0.31 17.17 -17.83
CA ARG A 23 -0.97 18.17 -16.97
C ARG A 23 -0.04 18.81 -15.93
N LEU A 24 0.93 18.04 -15.44
CA LEU A 24 1.92 18.50 -14.46
C LEU A 24 3.15 19.14 -15.12
N GLU A 25 3.26 19.08 -16.46
CA GLU A 25 4.43 19.51 -17.23
C GLU A 25 5.74 18.87 -16.74
N VAL A 26 5.69 17.56 -16.45
CA VAL A 26 6.84 16.78 -15.97
C VAL A 26 7.10 15.57 -16.87
N PRO A 27 8.31 14.96 -16.82
CA PRO A 27 8.60 13.77 -17.61
C PRO A 27 7.74 12.56 -17.22
N PHE A 28 7.41 11.74 -18.22
CA PHE A 28 6.81 10.41 -18.04
C PHE A 28 7.86 9.31 -18.23
N TYR A 29 7.96 8.40 -17.27
CA TYR A 29 8.80 7.20 -17.33
C TYR A 29 7.94 5.95 -17.29
N ASP A 30 8.13 5.06 -18.24
CA ASP A 30 7.57 3.70 -18.21
C ASP A 30 8.73 2.73 -17.97
N THR A 31 8.71 2.02 -16.84
CA THR A 31 9.82 1.14 -16.45
C THR A 31 9.99 -0.02 -17.43
N ASP A 32 8.88 -0.55 -17.96
CA ASP A 32 8.93 -1.63 -18.96
C ASP A 32 9.62 -1.12 -20.23
N ALA A 33 9.26 0.09 -20.69
CA ALA A 33 9.90 0.70 -21.86
C ALA A 33 11.38 1.05 -21.62
N LEU A 34 11.76 1.42 -20.39
CA LEU A 34 13.16 1.67 -20.03
C LEU A 34 13.99 0.38 -20.06
N ILE A 35 13.44 -0.74 -19.56
CA ILE A 35 14.07 -2.05 -19.63
C ILE A 35 14.26 -2.47 -21.10
N GLU A 36 13.21 -2.35 -21.93
CA GLU A 36 13.29 -2.69 -23.36
C GLU A 36 14.34 -1.86 -24.10
N ARG A 37 14.39 -0.54 -23.85
CA ARG A 37 15.41 0.34 -24.43
C ARG A 37 16.83 -0.04 -24.00
N ARG A 38 17.01 -0.40 -22.73
CA ARG A 38 18.32 -0.79 -22.19
C ARG A 38 18.83 -2.10 -22.78
N MET A 39 17.94 -3.07 -22.99
CA MET A 39 18.28 -4.39 -23.54
C MET A 39 18.25 -4.44 -25.06
N GLY A 40 17.64 -3.44 -25.73
CA GLY A 40 17.45 -3.44 -27.18
C GLY A 40 16.52 -4.54 -27.68
N MET A 41 15.64 -5.07 -26.83
CA MET A 41 14.72 -6.17 -27.14
C MET A 41 13.45 -6.09 -26.29
N ARG A 42 12.39 -6.76 -26.72
CA ARG A 42 11.06 -6.70 -26.06
C ARG A 42 11.04 -7.57 -24.80
N ILE A 43 10.23 -7.23 -23.80
CA ILE A 43 10.14 -8.00 -22.55
C ILE A 43 9.89 -9.51 -22.79
N PRO A 44 8.95 -9.94 -23.66
CA PRO A 44 8.77 -11.37 -23.95
C PRO A 44 10.04 -12.07 -24.48
N GLU A 45 10.93 -11.35 -25.16
CA GLU A 45 12.22 -11.88 -25.64
C GLU A 45 13.22 -12.01 -24.50
N ILE A 46 13.24 -11.05 -23.57
CA ILE A 46 14.06 -11.11 -22.35
C ILE A 46 13.70 -12.36 -21.54
N PHE A 47 12.40 -12.58 -21.29
CA PHE A 47 11.92 -13.76 -20.56
C PHE A 47 12.30 -15.07 -21.28
N ARG A 48 12.12 -15.15 -22.61
CA ARG A 48 12.47 -16.36 -23.38
C ARG A 48 13.98 -16.66 -23.38
N ARG A 49 14.83 -15.63 -23.42
CA ARG A 49 16.28 -15.79 -23.58
C ARG A 49 17.04 -15.88 -22.26
N TYR A 50 16.61 -15.14 -21.25
CA TYR A 50 17.33 -14.97 -19.99
C TYR A 50 16.53 -15.41 -18.76
N GLY A 51 15.22 -15.62 -18.91
CA GLY A 51 14.34 -16.03 -17.81
C GLY A 51 13.91 -14.87 -16.91
N GLU A 52 13.05 -15.19 -15.94
CA GLU A 52 12.47 -14.20 -15.02
C GLU A 52 13.50 -13.61 -14.05
N VAL A 53 14.46 -14.42 -13.56
CA VAL A 53 15.46 -13.95 -12.59
C VAL A 53 16.25 -12.77 -13.14
N GLU A 54 16.74 -12.87 -14.38
CA GLU A 54 17.46 -11.79 -15.05
C GLU A 54 16.56 -10.57 -15.27
N PHE A 55 15.30 -10.78 -15.66
CA PHE A 55 14.33 -9.69 -15.79
C PHE A 55 14.14 -8.93 -14.47
N ARG A 56 14.06 -9.63 -13.34
CA ARG A 56 13.91 -9.00 -12.01
C ARG A 56 15.14 -8.19 -11.61
N ILE A 57 16.35 -8.66 -11.95
CA ILE A 57 17.58 -7.88 -11.76
C ILE A 57 17.54 -6.59 -12.58
N LEU A 58 17.16 -6.67 -13.86
CA LEU A 58 17.02 -5.50 -14.72
C LEU A 58 15.94 -4.52 -14.22
N GLU A 59 14.79 -5.04 -13.78
CA GLU A 59 13.69 -4.26 -13.18
C GLU A 59 14.19 -3.51 -11.94
N ARG A 60 14.94 -4.20 -11.07
CA ARG A 60 15.56 -3.62 -9.87
C ARG A 60 16.49 -2.46 -10.21
N GLU A 61 17.39 -2.65 -11.18
CA GLU A 61 18.35 -1.63 -11.58
C GLU A 61 17.69 -0.40 -12.21
N VAL A 62 16.69 -0.62 -13.09
CA VAL A 62 15.95 0.48 -13.72
C VAL A 62 15.19 1.28 -12.68
N ILE A 63 14.49 0.63 -11.74
CA ILE A 63 13.76 1.32 -10.67
C ILE A 63 14.72 2.09 -9.76
N ALA A 64 15.86 1.50 -9.37
CA ALA A 64 16.87 2.18 -8.58
C ALA A 64 17.41 3.44 -9.27
N SER A 65 17.58 3.42 -10.60
CA SER A 65 18.01 4.60 -11.38
C SER A 65 17.00 5.75 -11.37
N LEU A 66 15.73 5.47 -11.06
CA LEU A 66 14.65 6.45 -10.98
C LEU A 66 14.40 6.95 -9.55
N ARG A 67 15.23 6.57 -8.58
CA ARG A 67 15.05 6.94 -7.16
C ARG A 67 14.87 8.44 -6.97
N ASP A 68 15.75 9.26 -7.54
CA ASP A 68 15.71 10.73 -7.42
C ASP A 68 15.02 11.42 -8.62
N ALA A 69 14.42 10.65 -9.53
CA ALA A 69 13.75 11.20 -10.70
C ALA A 69 12.49 11.99 -10.28
N LYS A 70 12.31 13.16 -10.90
CA LYS A 70 11.05 13.92 -10.84
C LYS A 70 10.22 13.57 -12.08
N GLY A 71 8.92 13.38 -11.88
CA GLY A 71 8.01 13.01 -12.96
C GLY A 71 6.99 11.95 -12.55
N VAL A 72 6.29 11.43 -13.55
CA VAL A 72 5.33 10.34 -13.39
C VAL A 72 5.98 9.04 -13.84
N ILE A 73 6.00 8.03 -12.97
CA ILE A 73 6.62 6.73 -13.21
C ILE A 73 5.52 5.67 -13.27
N SER A 74 5.32 5.01 -14.40
CA SER A 74 4.47 3.82 -14.53
C SER A 74 5.33 2.57 -14.40
N THR A 75 5.01 1.70 -13.45
CA THR A 75 5.79 0.48 -13.21
C THR A 75 5.24 -0.75 -13.92
N GLY A 76 6.08 -1.76 -14.10
CA GLY A 76 5.65 -3.12 -14.40
C GLY A 76 4.75 -3.68 -13.30
N GLY A 77 3.86 -4.62 -13.66
CA GLY A 77 2.88 -5.19 -12.72
C GLY A 77 3.47 -6.10 -11.64
N GLY A 78 4.77 -6.39 -11.66
CA GLY A 78 5.46 -7.16 -10.62
C GLY A 78 6.38 -6.29 -9.74
N ALA A 79 6.55 -5.02 -10.08
CA ALA A 79 7.60 -4.18 -9.52
C ALA A 79 7.56 -4.06 -7.99
N VAL A 80 6.36 -3.99 -7.41
CA VAL A 80 6.16 -3.81 -5.96
C VAL A 80 6.29 -5.10 -5.14
N SER A 81 6.45 -6.25 -5.79
CA SER A 81 6.71 -7.50 -5.08
C SER A 81 8.11 -7.55 -4.46
N ASP A 82 9.03 -6.69 -4.92
CA ASP A 82 10.34 -6.49 -4.32
C ASP A 82 10.30 -5.28 -3.36
N PRO A 83 10.48 -5.48 -2.04
CA PRO A 83 10.50 -4.39 -1.07
C PRO A 83 11.54 -3.31 -1.34
N ALA A 84 12.66 -3.69 -1.96
CA ALA A 84 13.71 -2.76 -2.30
C ALA A 84 13.24 -1.79 -3.41
N ASN A 85 12.47 -2.28 -4.39
CA ASN A 85 11.84 -1.44 -5.40
C ASN A 85 10.86 -0.47 -4.76
N VAL A 86 10.04 -0.95 -3.82
CA VAL A 86 9.10 -0.10 -3.08
C VAL A 86 9.84 1.03 -2.36
N ALA A 87 10.99 0.76 -1.75
CA ALA A 87 11.81 1.78 -1.09
C ALA A 87 12.29 2.87 -2.07
N ASP A 88 12.82 2.49 -3.23
CA ASP A 88 13.29 3.46 -4.23
C ASP A 88 12.13 4.23 -4.90
N LEU A 89 10.98 3.59 -5.09
CA LEU A 89 9.79 4.23 -5.64
C LEU A 89 9.18 5.25 -4.67
N ARG A 90 9.13 4.93 -3.36
CA ARG A 90 8.60 5.80 -2.31
C ARG A 90 9.54 6.93 -1.91
N TRP A 91 10.83 6.83 -2.21
CA TRP A 91 11.79 7.89 -1.92
C TRP A 91 11.34 9.21 -2.55
N HIS A 92 10.95 10.15 -1.69
CA HIS A 92 10.38 11.46 -2.06
C HIS A 92 9.26 11.40 -3.12
N GLY A 93 8.48 10.32 -3.13
CA GLY A 93 7.41 10.10 -4.11
C GLY A 93 6.14 9.55 -3.49
N THR A 94 5.03 9.76 -4.20
CA THR A 94 3.71 9.23 -3.83
C THR A 94 3.38 8.06 -4.73
N VAL A 95 3.13 6.89 -4.14
CA VAL A 95 2.75 5.67 -4.83
C VAL A 95 1.23 5.58 -4.92
N VAL A 96 0.71 5.58 -6.14
CA VAL A 96 -0.71 5.44 -6.46
C VAL A 96 -0.96 4.05 -7.03
N LEU A 97 -1.73 3.25 -6.32
CA LEU A 97 -2.22 1.96 -6.82
C LEU A 97 -3.48 2.16 -7.65
N LEU A 98 -3.40 1.81 -8.92
CA LEU A 98 -4.55 1.70 -9.80
C LEU A 98 -5.09 0.27 -9.78
N THR A 99 -6.34 0.12 -9.37
CA THR A 99 -7.06 -1.16 -9.29
C THR A 99 -8.17 -1.23 -10.32
N ALA A 100 -8.66 -2.44 -10.58
CA ALA A 100 -9.87 -2.70 -11.36
C ALA A 100 -10.34 -4.13 -11.04
N ALA A 101 -11.64 -4.37 -11.15
CA ALA A 101 -12.17 -5.72 -10.99
C ALA A 101 -11.58 -6.69 -12.04
N PRO A 102 -11.42 -7.99 -11.73
CA PRO A 102 -10.87 -8.98 -12.66
C PRO A 102 -11.55 -8.99 -14.03
N ALA A 103 -12.89 -8.87 -14.08
CA ALA A 103 -13.64 -8.81 -15.32
C ALA A 103 -13.24 -7.60 -16.20
N VAL A 104 -13.10 -6.42 -15.60
CA VAL A 104 -12.67 -5.20 -16.31
C VAL A 104 -11.24 -5.36 -16.84
N ILE A 105 -10.36 -5.99 -16.05
CA ILE A 105 -8.99 -6.27 -16.48
C ILE A 105 -9.00 -7.21 -17.68
N LEU A 106 -9.77 -8.29 -17.64
CA LEU A 106 -9.91 -9.26 -18.72
C LEU A 106 -10.37 -8.59 -20.02
N ASP A 107 -11.42 -7.77 -19.96
CA ASP A 107 -11.94 -7.04 -21.11
C ASP A 107 -10.89 -6.11 -21.71
N ARG A 108 -10.10 -5.42 -20.87
CA ARG A 108 -9.05 -4.49 -21.32
C ARG A 108 -7.83 -5.20 -21.92
N ILE A 109 -7.57 -6.45 -21.56
CA ILE A 109 -6.41 -7.21 -22.08
C ILE A 109 -6.77 -8.19 -23.21
N ALA A 110 -8.05 -8.49 -23.43
CA ALA A 110 -8.54 -9.50 -24.39
C ALA A 110 -8.07 -9.29 -25.84
N GLY A 111 -7.71 -8.07 -26.24
CA GLY A 111 -7.18 -7.74 -27.57
C GLY A 111 -5.69 -7.45 -27.63
N SER A 112 -4.91 -7.79 -26.59
CA SER A 112 -3.48 -7.50 -26.54
C SER A 112 -2.62 -8.72 -26.87
N ASP A 113 -1.51 -8.55 -27.61
CA ASP A 113 -0.51 -9.60 -27.92
C ASP A 113 0.32 -10.03 -26.69
N ARG A 114 -0.23 -9.92 -25.48
CA ARG A 114 0.50 -10.20 -24.25
C ARG A 114 0.43 -11.70 -23.95
N PRO A 115 1.58 -12.38 -23.80
CA PRO A 115 1.59 -13.78 -23.41
C PRO A 115 1.02 -13.96 -21.99
N GLY A 116 0.44 -15.14 -21.75
CA GLY A 116 0.10 -15.61 -20.41
C GLY A 116 1.33 -15.60 -19.52
N LEU A 117 1.14 -15.26 -18.25
CA LEU A 117 2.18 -15.34 -17.22
C LEU A 117 2.24 -16.74 -16.58
N THR A 118 1.24 -17.57 -16.83
CA THR A 118 1.04 -18.91 -16.29
C THR A 118 0.42 -19.82 -17.35
N ASP A 119 0.30 -21.11 -17.03
CA ASP A 119 -0.40 -22.10 -17.86
C ASP A 119 -1.92 -22.14 -17.60
N LEU A 120 -2.46 -21.22 -16.78
CA LEU A 120 -3.88 -21.15 -16.43
C LEU A 120 -4.70 -20.48 -17.55
N SER A 121 -6.04 -20.63 -17.48
CA SER A 121 -6.91 -19.82 -18.33
C SER A 121 -6.73 -18.32 -17.99
N PRO A 122 -6.94 -17.39 -18.94
CA PRO A 122 -6.74 -15.96 -18.68
C PRO A 122 -7.51 -15.44 -17.45
N ALA A 123 -8.72 -15.93 -17.21
CA ALA A 123 -9.54 -15.53 -16.07
C ALA A 123 -8.96 -16.01 -14.74
N GLU A 124 -8.56 -17.28 -14.67
CA GLU A 124 -7.95 -17.88 -13.47
C GLU A 124 -6.57 -17.26 -13.19
N GLU A 125 -5.78 -17.01 -14.23
CA GLU A 125 -4.49 -16.33 -14.11
C GLU A 125 -4.63 -14.94 -13.48
N VAL A 126 -5.56 -14.13 -14.00
CA VAL A 126 -5.80 -12.78 -13.49
C VAL A 126 -6.21 -12.82 -12.01
N GLN A 127 -7.14 -13.71 -11.65
CA GLN A 127 -7.57 -13.85 -10.26
C GLN A 127 -6.44 -14.31 -9.34
N ALA A 128 -5.73 -15.36 -9.72
CA ALA A 128 -4.63 -15.91 -8.93
C ALA A 128 -3.51 -14.89 -8.72
N LEU A 129 -3.12 -14.15 -9.76
CA LEU A 129 -2.05 -13.16 -9.65
C LEU A 129 -2.48 -11.89 -8.91
N LEU A 130 -3.73 -11.47 -9.02
CA LEU A 130 -4.25 -10.36 -8.21
C LEU A 130 -4.23 -10.72 -6.73
N ALA A 131 -4.75 -11.90 -6.37
CA ALA A 131 -4.73 -12.40 -5.00
C ALA A 131 -3.31 -12.50 -4.45
N ALA A 132 -2.39 -13.13 -5.21
CA ALA A 132 -1.00 -13.31 -4.81
C ALA A 132 -0.22 -11.99 -4.64
N ARG A 133 -0.63 -10.91 -5.31
CA ARG A 133 0.03 -9.60 -5.26
C ARG A 133 -0.71 -8.57 -4.41
N GLN A 134 -1.88 -8.91 -3.87
CA GLN A 134 -2.76 -7.98 -3.15
C GLN A 134 -2.02 -7.31 -1.99
N GLU A 135 -1.35 -8.09 -1.14
CA GLU A 135 -0.61 -7.57 0.02
C GLU A 135 0.52 -6.61 -0.42
N ALA A 136 1.28 -6.98 -1.44
CA ALA A 136 2.36 -6.13 -1.97
C ALA A 136 1.84 -4.81 -2.55
N TYR A 137 0.73 -4.84 -3.29
CA TYR A 137 0.08 -3.64 -3.81
C TYR A 137 -0.44 -2.74 -2.69
N ILE A 138 -1.22 -3.30 -1.76
CA ILE A 138 -1.82 -2.56 -0.64
C ILE A 138 -0.73 -1.98 0.26
N GLY A 139 0.32 -2.75 0.56
CA GLY A 139 1.44 -2.30 1.39
C GLY A 139 2.25 -1.16 0.75
N ALA A 140 2.48 -1.22 -0.57
CA ALA A 140 3.26 -0.22 -1.29
C ALA A 140 2.53 1.11 -1.50
N ALA A 141 1.19 1.08 -1.65
CA ALA A 141 0.39 2.23 -2.07
C ALA A 141 0.22 3.30 -0.99
N ASP A 142 0.39 4.58 -1.33
CA ASP A 142 0.00 5.74 -0.51
C ASP A 142 -1.43 6.20 -0.81
N VAL A 143 -1.89 5.94 -2.04
CA VAL A 143 -3.23 6.24 -2.55
C VAL A 143 -3.69 5.03 -3.36
N CYS A 144 -4.96 4.67 -3.27
CA CYS A 144 -5.55 3.63 -4.12
C CYS A 144 -6.77 4.18 -4.83
N ILE A 145 -6.86 3.91 -6.13
CA ILE A 145 -7.96 4.36 -6.99
C ILE A 145 -8.48 3.15 -7.78
N ASP A 146 -9.78 2.90 -7.69
CA ASP A 146 -10.46 1.98 -8.60
C ASP A 146 -10.68 2.68 -9.94
N THR A 147 -10.15 2.11 -11.01
CA THR A 147 -10.23 2.63 -12.38
C THR A 147 -11.39 2.03 -13.17
N GLY A 148 -12.16 1.10 -12.59
CA GLY A 148 -13.17 0.33 -13.29
C GLY A 148 -14.35 1.17 -13.81
N ARG A 149 -14.63 2.30 -13.16
CA ARG A 149 -15.78 3.18 -13.46
C ARG A 149 -15.41 4.53 -14.03
N TYR A 150 -14.12 4.78 -14.26
CA TYR A 150 -13.59 6.08 -14.62
C TYR A 150 -12.76 6.00 -15.89
N THR A 151 -12.78 7.08 -16.66
CA THR A 151 -11.89 7.32 -17.79
C THR A 151 -10.47 7.63 -17.28
N PRO A 152 -9.42 7.43 -18.11
CA PRO A 152 -8.05 7.79 -17.73
C PRO A 152 -7.90 9.26 -17.29
N GLU A 153 -8.66 10.17 -17.88
CA GLU A 153 -8.71 11.59 -17.55
C GLU A 153 -9.28 11.82 -16.15
N GLU A 154 -10.42 11.19 -15.82
CA GLU A 154 -11.03 11.27 -14.50
C GLU A 154 -10.13 10.66 -13.42
N VAL A 155 -9.45 9.54 -13.72
CA VAL A 155 -8.46 8.96 -12.79
C VAL A 155 -7.30 9.91 -12.57
N ALA A 156 -6.80 10.59 -13.62
CA ALA A 156 -5.77 11.61 -13.47
C ALA A 156 -6.25 12.78 -12.59
N ASP A 157 -7.50 13.22 -12.74
CA ASP A 157 -8.11 14.22 -11.85
C ASP A 157 -8.15 13.75 -10.39
N LEU A 158 -8.56 12.50 -10.15
CA LEU A 158 -8.58 11.91 -8.80
C LEU A 158 -7.18 11.83 -8.17
N VAL A 159 -6.15 11.52 -8.96
CA VAL A 159 -4.76 11.52 -8.48
C VAL A 159 -4.30 12.92 -8.07
N LEU A 160 -4.66 13.95 -8.84
CA LEU A 160 -4.27 15.33 -8.57
C LEU A 160 -5.04 15.96 -7.41
N GLN A 161 -6.33 15.64 -7.26
CA GLN A 161 -7.17 16.16 -6.18
C GLN A 161 -6.89 15.48 -4.83
N GLY A 162 -6.48 14.21 -4.86
CA GLY A 162 -6.34 13.39 -3.66
C GLY A 162 -7.68 12.97 -3.05
N ALA A 163 -7.64 12.17 -1.99
CA ALA A 163 -8.84 11.74 -1.26
C ALA A 163 -9.37 12.90 -0.40
N GLY A 164 -10.34 13.66 -0.93
CA GLY A 164 -11.06 14.69 -0.19
C GLY A 164 -12.14 14.11 0.71
N ILE A 165 -12.45 14.83 1.79
CA ILE A 165 -13.62 14.58 2.65
C ILE A 165 -14.65 15.71 2.47
N SER A 166 -15.93 15.39 2.65
CA SER A 166 -17.03 16.36 2.59
C SER A 166 -16.93 17.44 3.67
N GLY A 167 -17.74 18.50 3.53
CA GLY A 167 -17.80 19.59 4.52
C GLY A 167 -18.21 19.09 5.91
N GLU A 168 -19.16 18.17 5.98
CA GLU A 168 -19.63 17.55 7.23
C GLU A 168 -18.54 16.67 7.86
N GLU A 169 -17.91 15.82 7.07
CA GLU A 169 -16.79 14.97 7.51
C GLU A 169 -15.60 15.81 8.00
N ARG A 170 -15.37 16.98 7.40
CA ARG A 170 -14.32 17.91 7.87
C ARG A 170 -14.62 18.46 9.26
N VAL A 171 -15.88 18.77 9.55
CA VAL A 171 -16.32 19.22 10.89
C VAL A 171 -16.15 18.08 11.91
N GLU A 172 -16.59 16.87 11.57
CA GLU A 172 -16.45 15.69 12.42
C GLU A 172 -14.97 15.37 12.70
N ARG A 173 -14.14 15.33 11.65
CA ARG A 173 -12.69 15.13 11.73
C ARG A 173 -12.05 16.11 12.71
N ASN A 174 -12.36 17.40 12.58
CA ASN A 174 -11.77 18.44 13.44
C ASN A 174 -12.19 18.24 14.90
N THR A 175 -13.45 17.90 15.13
CA THR A 175 -13.98 17.61 16.48
C THR A 175 -13.28 16.40 17.10
N LEU A 176 -13.10 15.31 16.33
CA LEU A 176 -12.41 14.12 16.82
C LEU A 176 -10.92 14.40 17.07
N LEU A 177 -10.22 15.11 16.19
CA LEU A 177 -8.83 15.50 16.39
C LEU A 177 -8.64 16.30 17.69
N GLU A 178 -9.54 17.23 18.00
CA GLU A 178 -9.51 17.99 19.26
C GLU A 178 -9.73 17.07 20.47
N ARG A 179 -10.71 16.17 20.42
CA ARG A 179 -10.99 15.20 21.49
C ARG A 179 -9.83 14.23 21.76
N PHE A 180 -9.13 13.82 20.71
CA PHE A 180 -7.93 12.97 20.80
C PHE A 180 -6.67 13.75 21.23
N GLY A 181 -6.74 15.08 21.35
CA GLY A 181 -5.56 15.91 21.66
C GLY A 181 -4.56 15.99 20.49
N LEU A 182 -5.04 15.88 19.25
CA LEU A 182 -4.25 15.84 18.01
C LEU A 182 -4.32 17.14 17.20
N ALA A 183 -4.40 18.29 17.87
CA ALA A 183 -4.45 19.60 17.22
C ALA A 183 -3.20 19.89 16.36
N ASP A 184 -2.01 19.45 16.80
CA ASP A 184 -0.78 19.60 16.03
C ASP A 184 -0.84 18.79 14.72
N LEU A 185 -1.39 17.58 14.77
CA LEU A 185 -1.56 16.74 13.59
C LEU A 185 -2.52 17.39 12.59
N ARG A 186 -3.61 18.01 13.06
CA ARG A 186 -4.51 18.81 12.20
C ARG A 186 -3.71 19.87 11.44
N GLY A 187 -2.90 20.65 12.16
CA GLY A 187 -2.07 21.69 11.56
C GLY A 187 -1.05 21.15 10.55
N MET A 188 -0.51 19.94 10.76
CA MET A 188 0.38 19.29 9.80
C MET A 188 -0.37 18.91 8.52
N ILE A 189 -1.53 18.25 8.64
CA ILE A 189 -2.34 17.82 7.48
C ILE A 189 -2.84 19.02 6.68
N ASP A 190 -3.33 20.07 7.35
CA ASP A 190 -3.89 21.23 6.66
C ASP A 190 -2.78 22.04 5.92
N ARG A 191 -1.50 21.92 6.34
CA ARG A 191 -0.35 22.55 5.66
C ARG A 191 0.26 21.71 4.54
N ASP A 192 0.14 20.39 4.64
CA ASP A 192 0.75 19.44 3.70
C ASP A 192 -0.27 18.38 3.26
N PRO A 193 -0.92 18.56 2.10
CA PRO A 193 -1.93 17.63 1.59
C PRO A 193 -1.35 16.26 1.18
N ASP A 194 -0.03 16.18 0.97
CA ASP A 194 0.66 14.94 0.62
C ASP A 194 1.05 14.12 1.85
N LEU A 195 0.93 14.69 3.05
CA LEU A 195 1.25 14.00 4.30
C LEU A 195 0.37 12.75 4.46
N ARG A 196 1.02 11.64 4.81
CA ARG A 196 0.34 10.40 5.21
C ARG A 196 0.50 10.15 6.70
N VAL A 197 -0.56 9.68 7.32
CA VAL A 197 -0.59 9.42 8.77
C VAL A 197 -0.53 7.92 9.02
N CYS A 198 0.35 7.53 9.93
CA CYS A 198 0.29 6.23 10.59
C CYS A 198 0.08 6.43 12.09
N ALA A 199 -0.45 5.42 12.78
CA ALA A 199 -0.63 5.52 14.22
C ALA A 199 -0.43 4.20 14.95
N ILE A 200 -0.28 4.29 16.26
CA ILE A 200 -0.59 3.18 17.16
C ILE A 200 -1.94 3.46 17.84
N ALA A 201 -2.85 2.49 17.74
CA ALA A 201 -4.19 2.49 18.31
C ALA A 201 -4.23 1.60 19.55
N GLY A 202 -4.74 2.11 20.66
CA GLY A 202 -4.82 1.38 21.93
C GLY A 202 -5.20 2.27 23.09
N ASN A 203 -5.56 1.68 24.23
CA ASN A 203 -5.89 2.45 25.43
C ASN A 203 -5.50 1.69 26.72
N PRO A 204 -4.49 2.16 27.46
CA PRO A 204 -3.58 3.27 27.15
C PRO A 204 -2.49 2.86 26.15
N CYS A 205 -2.04 3.78 25.29
CA CYS A 205 -0.91 3.59 24.37
C CYS A 205 0.12 4.75 24.40
N ALA A 206 -0.03 5.74 25.30
CA ALA A 206 0.87 6.88 25.47
C ALA A 206 2.34 6.48 25.68
N HIS A 207 2.58 5.38 26.40
CA HIS A 207 3.91 4.85 26.69
C HIS A 207 4.61 4.23 25.47
N SER A 208 3.91 4.02 24.35
CA SER A 208 4.48 3.41 23.16
C SER A 208 5.63 4.23 22.59
N LYS A 209 6.72 3.53 22.24
CA LYS A 209 7.88 4.11 21.54
C LYS A 209 7.74 4.11 20.02
N SER A 210 6.66 3.54 19.47
CA SER A 210 6.43 3.46 18.02
C SER A 210 6.50 4.83 17.33
N PRO A 211 5.92 5.92 17.87
CA PRO A 211 6.05 7.24 17.24
C PRO A 211 7.50 7.73 17.12
N LEU A 212 8.35 7.50 18.13
CA LEU A 212 9.77 7.88 18.05
C LEU A 212 10.50 7.08 16.98
N LEU A 213 10.26 5.76 16.93
CA LEU A 213 10.90 4.86 15.97
C LEU A 213 10.48 5.18 14.53
N TYR A 214 9.18 5.15 14.24
CA TYR A 214 8.68 5.26 12.87
C TYR A 214 8.91 6.65 12.27
N ASN A 215 8.78 7.73 13.04
CA ASN A 215 9.09 9.07 12.51
C ASN A 215 10.58 9.20 12.11
N ARG A 216 11.49 8.54 12.84
CA ARG A 216 12.91 8.47 12.43
C ARG A 216 13.11 7.63 11.18
N LEU A 217 12.41 6.50 11.06
CA LEU A 217 12.48 5.65 9.87
C LEU A 217 11.91 6.37 8.65
N PHE A 218 10.77 7.05 8.76
CA PHE A 218 10.19 7.82 7.67
C PHE A 218 11.14 8.91 7.17
N ALA A 219 11.78 9.65 8.09
CA ALA A 219 12.80 10.62 7.72
C ALA A 219 14.01 9.96 7.04
N HIS A 220 14.47 8.81 7.54
CA HIS A 220 15.59 8.06 6.96
C HIS A 220 15.30 7.55 5.53
N PHE A 221 14.06 7.14 5.27
CA PHE A 221 13.61 6.63 3.97
C PHE A 221 12.97 7.71 3.06
N GLY A 222 13.07 9.00 3.42
CA GLY A 222 12.56 10.10 2.59
C GLY A 222 11.05 10.06 2.38
N MET A 223 10.30 9.46 3.32
CA MET A 223 8.86 9.27 3.24
C MET A 223 8.13 10.44 3.90
N ASN A 224 7.15 11.04 3.20
CA ASN A 224 6.34 12.12 3.75
C ASN A 224 5.22 11.58 4.66
N TYR A 225 5.63 11.10 5.83
CA TYR A 225 4.78 10.37 6.76
C TYR A 225 4.93 10.91 8.18
N HIS A 226 3.84 10.89 8.93
CA HIS A 226 3.84 11.17 10.37
C HIS A 226 3.21 10.01 11.15
N TYR A 227 3.94 9.48 12.13
CA TYR A 227 3.45 8.45 13.04
C TYR A 227 3.00 9.08 14.36
N THR A 228 1.73 8.85 14.75
CA THR A 228 1.13 9.40 15.97
C THR A 228 0.46 8.32 16.84
N ARG A 229 -0.35 8.72 17.81
CA ARG A 229 -1.11 7.84 18.70
C ARG A 229 -2.60 8.10 18.54
N PHE A 230 -3.37 7.05 18.41
CA PHE A 230 -4.83 7.06 18.53
C PHE A 230 -5.19 6.39 19.86
N GLU A 231 -5.06 7.16 20.94
CA GLU A 231 -5.44 6.71 22.28
C GLU A 231 -6.90 7.04 22.54
N TRP A 232 -7.76 6.03 22.62
CA TRP A 232 -9.20 6.22 22.79
C TRP A 232 -9.88 4.99 23.40
N PRO A 233 -10.99 5.13 24.16
CA PRO A 233 -11.62 4.00 24.86
C PRO A 233 -12.22 2.88 24.00
N ASP A 234 -12.52 3.12 22.73
CA ASP A 234 -13.15 2.15 21.83
C ASP A 234 -12.52 2.14 20.42
N ALA A 235 -12.52 0.96 19.79
CA ALA A 235 -11.92 0.74 18.48
C ALA A 235 -12.69 1.40 17.33
N GLU A 236 -14.03 1.49 17.44
CA GLU A 236 -14.91 2.02 16.40
C GLU A 236 -14.62 3.50 16.14
N THR A 237 -14.50 4.30 17.19
CA THR A 237 -14.16 5.72 17.07
C THR A 237 -12.74 5.92 16.53
N ILE A 238 -11.79 5.03 16.87
CA ILE A 238 -10.43 5.09 16.30
C ILE A 238 -10.47 4.85 14.79
N VAL A 239 -11.21 3.83 14.34
CA VAL A 239 -11.39 3.54 12.92
C VAL A 239 -12.06 4.72 12.22
N ARG A 240 -13.10 5.31 12.82
CA ARG A 240 -13.78 6.49 12.27
C ARG A 240 -12.84 7.70 12.14
N LEU A 241 -12.01 7.97 13.15
CA LEU A 241 -10.99 9.01 13.04
C LEU A 241 -10.02 8.67 11.89
N ALA A 242 -9.55 7.43 11.81
CA ALA A 242 -8.62 7.00 10.77
C ALA A 242 -9.18 7.16 9.35
N SER A 243 -10.49 6.92 9.13
CA SER A 243 -11.13 7.09 7.82
C SER A 243 -11.23 8.55 7.39
N LEU A 244 -11.32 9.48 8.34
CA LEU A 244 -11.43 10.92 8.13
C LEU A 244 -10.08 11.64 7.94
N LEU A 245 -8.97 10.91 8.12
CA LEU A 245 -7.60 11.40 7.96
C LEU A 245 -6.95 10.76 6.72
N PRO A 246 -5.84 11.32 6.21
CA PRO A 246 -5.00 10.67 5.18
C PRO A 246 -4.20 9.51 5.79
N THR A 247 -4.88 8.61 6.52
CA THR A 247 -4.28 7.49 7.23
C THR A 247 -3.87 6.42 6.25
N LYS A 248 -2.59 6.03 6.26
CA LYS A 248 -2.12 4.85 5.53
C LYS A 248 -2.40 3.55 6.29
N GLY A 249 -2.29 3.58 7.60
CA GLY A 249 -2.55 2.42 8.45
C GLY A 249 -2.21 2.69 9.91
N PHE A 250 -2.57 1.76 10.79
CA PHE A 250 -2.24 1.86 12.20
C PHE A 250 -1.97 0.48 12.81
N ALA A 251 -1.02 0.44 13.73
CA ALA A 251 -0.81 -0.73 14.58
C ALA A 251 -1.89 -0.75 15.66
N VAL A 252 -2.38 -1.92 16.03
CA VAL A 252 -3.40 -2.13 17.06
C VAL A 252 -2.76 -2.85 18.24
N THR A 253 -2.88 -2.25 19.42
CA THR A 253 -2.42 -2.84 20.68
C THR A 253 -3.59 -3.07 21.63
N ILE A 254 -3.30 -3.53 22.84
CA ILE A 254 -4.28 -3.79 23.90
C ILE A 254 -5.20 -2.56 24.09
N PRO A 255 -6.51 -2.75 24.28
CA PRO A 255 -7.24 -4.04 24.31
C PRO A 255 -7.86 -4.43 22.95
N PHE A 256 -7.61 -3.70 21.87
CA PHE A 256 -8.49 -3.68 20.69
C PHE A 256 -8.20 -4.70 19.58
N LYS A 257 -7.25 -5.62 19.76
CA LYS A 257 -6.85 -6.53 18.67
C LYS A 257 -8.00 -7.42 18.16
N ALA A 258 -8.94 -7.81 19.04
CA ALA A 258 -10.14 -8.54 18.64
C ALA A 258 -11.28 -7.60 18.22
N ASP A 259 -11.45 -6.47 18.92
CA ASP A 259 -12.57 -5.55 18.69
C ASP A 259 -12.50 -4.86 17.33
N VAL A 260 -11.29 -4.47 16.89
CA VAL A 260 -11.07 -3.78 15.61
C VAL A 260 -11.55 -4.59 14.41
N MET A 261 -11.58 -5.92 14.52
CA MET A 261 -12.02 -6.83 13.45
C MET A 261 -13.47 -6.58 13.02
N ARG A 262 -14.31 -5.99 13.89
CA ARG A 262 -15.72 -5.69 13.59
C ARG A 262 -15.90 -4.36 12.85
N SER A 263 -14.84 -3.56 12.77
CA SER A 263 -14.89 -2.20 12.25
C SER A 263 -14.05 -2.04 10.96
N ILE A 264 -13.54 -3.13 10.39
CA ILE A 264 -12.73 -3.12 9.16
C ILE A 264 -13.34 -4.02 8.09
N ASP A 265 -12.99 -3.79 6.83
CA ASP A 265 -13.67 -4.39 5.68
C ASP A 265 -13.20 -5.80 5.35
N GLU A 266 -11.90 -6.06 5.47
CA GLU A 266 -11.28 -7.34 5.13
C GLU A 266 -10.26 -7.74 6.20
N ILE A 267 -10.14 -9.04 6.43
CA ILE A 267 -9.23 -9.63 7.41
C ILE A 267 -8.48 -10.76 6.71
N ASP A 268 -7.15 -10.76 6.84
CA ASP A 268 -6.31 -11.82 6.28
C ASP A 268 -6.58 -13.18 6.97
N ASP A 269 -6.36 -14.29 6.25
CA ASP A 269 -6.63 -15.64 6.74
C ASP A 269 -5.92 -15.99 8.06
N HIS A 270 -4.68 -15.53 8.25
CA HIS A 270 -3.93 -15.70 9.49
C HIS A 270 -4.53 -14.88 10.63
N ALA A 271 -4.84 -13.59 10.41
CA ALA A 271 -5.48 -12.76 11.43
C ALA A 271 -6.86 -13.29 11.84
N ALA A 272 -7.64 -13.79 10.86
CA ALA A 272 -8.93 -14.43 11.10
C ALA A 272 -8.78 -15.72 11.93
N ALA A 273 -7.81 -16.58 11.59
CA ALA A 273 -7.54 -17.81 12.33
C ALA A 273 -7.04 -17.54 13.76
N ILE A 274 -6.25 -16.50 13.97
CA ILE A 274 -5.76 -16.08 15.30
C ILE A 274 -6.89 -15.43 16.12
N GLY A 275 -7.87 -14.80 15.46
CA GLY A 275 -8.91 -14.00 16.13
C GLY A 275 -8.37 -12.66 16.67
N ALA A 276 -7.31 -12.14 16.06
CA ALA A 276 -6.71 -10.88 16.45
C ALA A 276 -6.02 -10.17 15.27
N VAL A 277 -6.26 -8.87 15.14
CA VAL A 277 -5.59 -7.96 14.19
C VAL A 277 -4.66 -7.02 14.97
N ASN A 278 -3.38 -6.97 14.59
CA ASN A 278 -2.40 -6.04 15.16
C ASN A 278 -1.96 -4.95 14.18
N THR A 279 -2.35 -5.05 12.91
CA THR A 279 -1.99 -4.10 11.85
C THR A 279 -3.20 -3.85 10.96
N VAL A 280 -3.64 -2.60 10.84
CA VAL A 280 -4.67 -2.19 9.89
C VAL A 280 -4.02 -1.34 8.81
N VAL A 281 -4.26 -1.67 7.54
CA VAL A 281 -3.79 -0.90 6.38
C VAL A 281 -4.99 -0.36 5.61
N ARG A 282 -4.97 0.92 5.26
CA ARG A 282 -5.99 1.54 4.42
C ARG A 282 -5.53 1.56 2.96
N CYS A 283 -6.47 1.28 2.07
CA CYS A 283 -6.30 1.42 0.63
C CYS A 283 -7.63 1.84 0.00
N GLY A 284 -7.69 3.10 -0.45
CA GLY A 284 -8.95 3.73 -0.86
C GLY A 284 -9.86 3.90 0.34
N ASP A 285 -11.13 3.53 0.20
CA ASP A 285 -12.11 3.60 1.28
C ASP A 285 -12.18 2.34 2.15
N ARG A 286 -11.29 1.37 1.88
CA ARG A 286 -11.28 0.06 2.56
C ARG A 286 -10.12 -0.06 3.52
N MET A 287 -10.35 -0.77 4.62
CA MET A 287 -9.37 -1.14 5.63
C MET A 287 -9.20 -2.66 5.68
N TYR A 288 -7.93 -3.06 5.72
CA TYR A 288 -7.49 -4.45 5.69
C TYR A 288 -6.75 -4.77 6.98
N GLY A 289 -7.20 -5.81 7.69
CA GLY A 289 -6.65 -6.27 8.95
C GLY A 289 -5.66 -7.41 8.76
N TYR A 290 -4.49 -7.24 9.36
CA TYR A 290 -3.42 -8.21 9.37
C TYR A 290 -2.95 -8.55 10.78
N ASN A 291 -2.31 -9.71 10.93
CA ASN A 291 -1.54 -10.06 12.11
C ASN A 291 -0.08 -10.31 11.76
N THR A 292 0.81 -9.54 12.38
CA THR A 292 2.27 -9.61 12.18
C THR A 292 3.01 -10.12 13.43
N ASP A 293 2.33 -10.32 14.55
CA ASP A 293 2.97 -10.80 15.79
C ASP A 293 3.47 -12.25 15.61
N TRP A 294 2.68 -13.11 14.97
CA TRP A 294 3.05 -14.51 14.72
C TRP A 294 4.31 -14.62 13.85
N LEU A 295 4.54 -13.68 12.92
CA LEU A 295 5.79 -13.59 12.15
C LEU A 295 6.96 -13.23 13.06
N GLY A 296 6.76 -12.31 14.01
CA GLY A 296 7.73 -11.93 15.03
C GLY A 296 8.09 -13.06 15.98
N VAL A 297 7.16 -13.98 16.26
CA VAL A 297 7.41 -15.18 17.08
C VAL A 297 8.05 -16.31 16.25
N ARG A 298 7.56 -16.57 15.04
CA ARG A 298 8.04 -17.65 14.17
C ARG A 298 9.48 -17.43 13.73
N THR A 299 9.81 -16.23 13.27
CA THR A 299 11.10 -15.95 12.60
C THR A 299 12.31 -16.27 13.48
N PRO A 300 12.36 -15.84 14.77
CA PRO A 300 13.45 -16.18 15.67
C PRO A 300 13.50 -17.65 16.09
N LEU A 301 12.48 -18.46 15.78
CA LEU A 301 12.36 -19.86 16.17
C LEU A 301 12.53 -20.83 15.00
N LEU A 302 12.77 -20.35 13.77
CA LEU A 302 12.89 -21.19 12.57
C LEU A 302 13.95 -22.29 12.69
N HIS A 303 15.01 -22.08 13.47
CA HIS A 303 16.07 -23.08 13.69
C HIS A 303 15.69 -24.18 14.71
N ARG A 304 14.52 -24.11 15.34
CA ARG A 304 14.06 -25.05 16.39
C ARG A 304 12.93 -25.97 15.94
N GLN A 305 12.90 -26.34 14.66
CA GLN A 305 11.88 -27.24 14.12
C GLN A 305 11.87 -28.60 14.85
N GLY A 306 10.67 -29.08 15.18
CA GLY A 306 10.47 -30.36 15.88
C GLY A 306 10.69 -30.31 17.40
N ALA A 307 11.03 -29.15 17.98
CA ALA A 307 11.14 -29.00 19.43
C ALA A 307 9.77 -28.92 20.12
N ARG A 308 9.71 -29.28 21.41
CA ARG A 308 8.52 -29.06 22.25
C ARG A 308 8.47 -27.59 22.68
N ALA A 309 7.29 -27.00 22.62
CA ALA A 309 7.04 -25.62 23.04
C ALA A 309 5.89 -25.56 24.06
N VAL A 310 5.85 -24.47 24.83
CA VAL A 310 4.74 -24.11 25.72
C VAL A 310 4.38 -22.66 25.46
N VAL A 311 3.07 -22.36 25.40
CA VAL A 311 2.54 -21.00 25.31
C VAL A 311 1.89 -20.69 26.65
N LEU A 312 2.30 -19.59 27.28
CA LEU A 312 1.75 -19.13 28.56
C LEU A 312 0.95 -17.85 28.35
N GLY A 313 -0.32 -17.85 28.75
CA GLY A 313 -1.24 -16.72 28.61
C GLY A 313 -2.48 -17.07 27.78
N ALA A 314 -3.46 -16.15 27.74
CA ALA A 314 -4.74 -16.34 27.05
C ALA A 314 -5.21 -15.10 26.26
N GLY A 315 -4.34 -14.10 26.06
CA GLY A 315 -4.64 -12.91 25.27
C GLY A 315 -4.27 -13.06 23.80
N GLY A 316 -4.51 -12.02 22.98
CA GLY A 316 -4.22 -12.05 21.54
C GLY A 316 -2.74 -12.32 21.18
N ALA A 317 -1.80 -12.03 22.08
CA ALA A 317 -0.38 -12.39 21.89
C ALA A 317 -0.07 -13.88 22.17
N ALA A 318 -0.93 -14.59 22.90
CA ALA A 318 -0.81 -16.03 23.09
C ALA A 318 -1.52 -16.81 21.96
N ALA A 319 -2.50 -16.18 21.30
CA ALA A 319 -3.16 -16.73 20.12
C ALA A 319 -2.28 -16.63 18.86
N ALA A 320 -1.48 -15.57 18.74
CA ALA A 320 -0.50 -15.37 17.67
C ALA A 320 0.78 -16.17 17.89
#